data_AF-A0AAP6DBM9-F1
#
_entry.id   AF-A0AAP6DBM9-F1
#
_cell.length_a   1.000
_cell.length_b   1.000
_cell.length_c   1.000
_cell.angle_alpha   90.00
_cell.angle_beta   90.00
_cell.angle_gamma   90.00
#
_symmetry.space_group_name_H-M   'P 1'
#
loop_
_entity.id
_entity.type
_entity.pdbx_description
1 polymer ?
#
loop_
_entity_poly.entity_id
_entity_poly.type
_entity_poly.pdbx_seq_one_letter_code
_entity_poly.pdbx_strand_id
1 'polypeptide(L)'
;LDRLDDCAITESLAFKRSIAVARFFVDGTEDVALLEERDQRRVFSLIANELSALTQLEPASQWLAKAALGMTPHDAEEVLARSIAITANNLACQYEELSERTDEQKARMLEFARLALDYWKIAGGWMQEERAEYRLAMRLLKADAPKEAKVHAERCEAICLQNGGDAF
;
A
#
# COMPACT_ATOMS: atom_id res chain seq x y z
N LEU A 1 31.98 14.44 -7.99
CA LEU A 1 32.44 13.07 -7.67
C LEU A 1 31.41 12.45 -6.73
N ASP A 2 31.12 13.06 -5.59
CA ASP A 2 30.07 12.63 -4.64
C ASP A 2 28.70 12.27 -5.27
N ARG A 3 28.14 13.11 -6.14
CA ARG A 3 26.85 12.82 -6.81
C ARG A 3 26.85 11.62 -7.77
N LEU A 4 28.01 11.24 -8.31
CA LEU A 4 28.13 10.09 -9.22
C LEU A 4 28.25 8.79 -8.39
N ASP A 5 28.93 8.86 -7.26
CA ASP A 5 29.07 7.73 -6.34
C ASP A 5 27.73 7.41 -5.64
N ASP A 6 26.96 8.42 -5.23
CA ASP A 6 25.62 8.24 -4.67
C ASP A 6 24.62 7.59 -5.66
N CYS A 7 24.73 7.93 -6.95
CA CYS A 7 23.90 7.36 -8.01
C CYS A 7 24.23 5.87 -8.19
N ALA A 8 25.51 5.52 -8.27
CA ALA A 8 25.96 4.15 -8.44
C ALA A 8 25.57 3.26 -7.23
N ILE A 9 25.64 3.80 -6.01
CA ILE A 9 25.20 3.10 -4.79
C ILE A 9 23.68 2.84 -4.83
N THR A 10 22.89 3.85 -5.22
CA THR A 10 21.43 3.73 -5.31
C THR A 10 21.00 2.69 -6.34
N GLU A 11 21.65 2.69 -7.51
CA GLU A 11 21.44 1.69 -8.56
C GLU A 11 21.81 0.28 -8.09
N SER A 12 22.94 0.14 -7.37
CA SER A 12 23.37 -1.14 -6.79
C SER A 12 22.35 -1.68 -5.78
N LEU A 13 21.81 -0.82 -4.92
CA LEU A 13 20.78 -1.23 -3.95
C LEU A 13 19.46 -1.60 -4.63
N ALA A 14 19.03 -0.85 -5.65
CA ALA A 14 17.85 -1.20 -6.44
C ALA A 14 18.00 -2.58 -7.09
N PHE A 15 19.16 -2.86 -7.67
CA PHE A 15 19.46 -4.14 -8.27
C PHE A 15 19.43 -5.30 -7.24
N LYS A 16 20.00 -5.10 -6.05
CA LYS A 16 19.95 -6.10 -4.96
C LYS A 16 18.51 -6.39 -4.51
N ARG A 17 17.67 -5.36 -4.37
CA ARG A 17 16.24 -5.54 -4.04
C ARG A 17 15.51 -6.33 -5.12
N SER A 18 15.72 -6.01 -6.40
CA SER A 18 15.12 -6.74 -7.51
C SER A 18 15.55 -8.22 -7.55
N ILE A 19 16.82 -8.52 -7.27
CA ILE A 19 17.29 -9.92 -7.15
C ILE A 19 16.58 -10.63 -6.00
N ALA A 20 16.44 -10.00 -4.83
CA ALA A 20 15.78 -10.61 -3.68
C ALA A 20 14.31 -10.95 -4.00
N VAL A 21 13.57 -10.02 -4.63
CA VAL A 21 12.19 -10.28 -5.09
C VAL A 21 12.16 -11.42 -6.10
N ALA A 22 13.05 -11.41 -7.11
CA ALA A 22 13.08 -12.46 -8.13
C ALA A 22 13.39 -13.84 -7.55
N ARG A 23 14.35 -13.94 -6.63
CA ARG A 23 14.69 -15.20 -5.93
C ARG A 23 13.50 -15.76 -5.18
N PHE A 24 12.78 -14.91 -4.43
CA PHE A 24 11.56 -15.32 -3.74
C PHE A 24 10.55 -15.99 -4.70
N PHE A 25 10.33 -15.44 -5.89
CA PHE A 25 9.40 -16.04 -6.85
C PHE A 25 9.95 -17.25 -7.61
N VAL A 26 11.26 -17.43 -7.67
CA VAL A 26 11.89 -18.59 -8.33
C VAL A 26 11.92 -19.81 -7.42
N ASP A 27 12.29 -19.64 -6.15
CA ASP A 27 12.54 -20.78 -5.25
C ASP A 27 12.00 -20.58 -3.81
N GLY A 28 11.31 -19.47 -3.54
CA GLY A 28 10.76 -19.17 -2.21
C GLY A 28 11.76 -18.57 -1.22
N THR A 29 13.02 -18.33 -1.63
CA THR A 29 14.06 -17.84 -0.72
C THR A 29 13.87 -16.37 -0.37
N GLU A 30 13.79 -16.08 0.93
CA GLU A 30 13.81 -14.71 1.48
C GLU A 30 15.25 -14.19 1.65
N ASP A 31 15.92 -13.86 0.56
CA ASP A 31 17.31 -13.39 0.61
C ASP A 31 17.41 -11.88 0.88
N VAL A 32 17.05 -11.48 2.10
CA VAL A 32 17.03 -10.06 2.52
C VAL A 32 17.92 -9.76 3.74
N ALA A 33 18.52 -10.77 4.37
CA ALA A 33 19.23 -10.62 5.65
C ALA A 33 20.46 -9.68 5.58
N LEU A 34 21.03 -9.50 4.38
CA LEU A 34 22.16 -8.60 4.15
C LEU A 34 21.75 -7.16 3.80
N LEU A 35 20.44 -6.90 3.67
CA LEU A 35 19.89 -5.57 3.43
C LEU A 35 19.61 -4.88 4.78
N GLU A 36 19.72 -3.56 4.81
CA GLU A 36 19.23 -2.77 5.96
C GLU A 36 17.71 -2.90 6.08
N GLU A 37 17.18 -2.71 7.29
CA GLU A 37 15.76 -2.92 7.60
C GLU A 37 14.82 -2.19 6.63
N ARG A 38 15.14 -0.93 6.27
CA ARG A 38 14.36 -0.16 5.28
C ARG A 38 14.26 -0.85 3.93
N ASP A 39 15.35 -1.46 3.47
CA ASP A 39 15.43 -2.13 2.18
C ASP A 39 14.77 -3.51 2.22
N GLN A 40 14.84 -4.19 3.37
CA GLN A 40 14.06 -5.41 3.61
C GLN A 40 12.56 -5.13 3.47
N ARG A 41 12.07 -4.07 4.12
CA ARG A 41 10.66 -3.67 4.06
C ARG A 41 10.22 -3.29 2.65
N ARG A 42 11.08 -2.62 1.87
CA ARG A 42 10.84 -2.37 0.44
C ARG A 42 10.69 -3.68 -0.34
N VAL A 43 11.57 -4.66 -0.11
CA VAL A 43 11.45 -6.00 -0.74
C VAL A 43 10.14 -6.67 -0.35
N PHE A 44 9.73 -6.61 0.92
CA PHE A 44 8.47 -7.19 1.39
C PHE A 44 7.24 -6.55 0.73
N SER A 45 7.24 -5.23 0.60
CA SER A 45 6.19 -4.48 -0.09
C SER A 45 6.13 -4.84 -1.59
N LEU A 46 7.28 -5.03 -2.24
CA LEU A 46 7.34 -5.46 -3.65
C LEU A 46 6.83 -6.90 -3.82
N ILE A 47 7.22 -7.83 -2.95
CA ILE A 47 6.69 -9.21 -2.96
C ILE A 47 5.17 -9.20 -2.79
N ALA A 48 4.65 -8.43 -1.84
CA ALA A 48 3.22 -8.27 -1.63
C ALA A 48 2.51 -7.73 -2.88
N ASN A 49 3.10 -6.75 -3.56
CA ASN A 49 2.56 -6.18 -4.79
C ASN A 49 2.46 -7.21 -5.92
N GLU A 50 3.51 -7.99 -6.13
CA GLU A 50 3.53 -9.03 -7.16
C GLU A 50 2.54 -10.18 -6.83
N LEU A 51 2.48 -10.63 -5.57
CA LEU A 51 1.49 -11.62 -5.13
C LEU A 51 0.06 -11.10 -5.30
N SER A 52 -0.17 -9.81 -5.02
CA SER A 52 -1.44 -9.14 -5.28
C SER A 52 -1.75 -9.14 -6.78
N ALA A 53 -0.80 -8.84 -7.66
CA ALA A 53 -1.03 -8.92 -9.12
C ALA A 53 -1.39 -10.33 -9.60
N LEU A 54 -0.88 -11.37 -8.92
CA LEU A 54 -1.19 -12.78 -9.15
C LEU A 54 -2.45 -13.28 -8.42
N THR A 55 -3.26 -12.37 -7.86
CA THR A 55 -4.50 -12.65 -7.09
C THR A 55 -4.32 -13.59 -5.91
N GLN A 56 -3.09 -13.73 -5.40
CA GLN A 56 -2.77 -14.49 -4.19
C GLN A 56 -3.00 -13.62 -2.95
N LEU A 57 -4.27 -13.34 -2.65
CA LEU A 57 -4.68 -12.35 -1.65
C LEU A 57 -4.09 -12.60 -0.25
N GLU A 58 -4.16 -13.83 0.23
CA GLU A 58 -3.72 -14.19 1.58
C GLU A 58 -2.19 -14.08 1.73
N PRO A 59 -1.36 -14.69 0.85
CA PRO A 59 0.09 -14.44 0.84
C PRO A 59 0.46 -12.96 0.71
N ALA A 60 -0.18 -12.24 -0.21
CA ALA A 60 0.08 -10.81 -0.41
C ALA A 60 -0.21 -9.99 0.86
N SER A 61 -1.31 -10.30 1.55
CA SER A 61 -1.71 -9.69 2.82
C SER A 61 -0.65 -9.89 3.91
N GLN A 62 -0.12 -11.11 4.03
CA GLN A 62 0.91 -11.45 5.01
C GLN A 62 2.22 -10.70 4.74
N TRP A 63 2.62 -10.61 3.47
CA TRP A 63 3.83 -9.89 3.08
C TRP A 63 3.70 -8.37 3.27
N LEU A 64 2.53 -7.80 2.99
CA LEU A 64 2.28 -6.38 3.23
C LEU A 64 2.29 -6.07 4.73
N ALA A 65 1.69 -6.94 5.55
CA ALA A 65 1.74 -6.81 7.01
C ALA A 65 3.19 -6.88 7.53
N LYS A 66 4.02 -7.77 6.98
CA LYS A 66 5.45 -7.87 7.29
C LYS A 66 6.21 -6.60 6.90
N ALA A 67 5.88 -5.97 5.77
CA ALA A 67 6.49 -4.71 5.34
C ALA A 67 6.19 -3.56 6.32
N ALA A 68 4.96 -3.49 6.83
CA ALA A 68 4.49 -2.44 7.74
C ALA A 68 4.75 -2.72 9.23
N LEU A 69 5.19 -3.94 9.60
CA LEU A 69 5.26 -4.39 10.99
C LEU A 69 6.11 -3.46 11.87
N GLY A 70 5.53 -2.97 12.97
CA GLY A 70 6.24 -2.13 13.93
C GLY A 70 6.54 -0.71 13.45
N MET A 71 5.93 -0.27 12.34
CA MET A 71 6.01 1.11 11.86
C MET A 71 4.65 1.79 11.83
N THR A 72 4.67 3.09 12.02
CA THR A 72 3.59 3.98 11.62
C THR A 72 3.86 4.56 10.24
N PRO A 73 2.86 5.12 9.54
CA PRO A 73 3.08 5.77 8.24
C PRO A 73 4.17 6.86 8.27
N HIS A 74 4.34 7.57 9.39
CA HIS A 74 5.34 8.63 9.53
C HIS A 74 6.78 8.11 9.63
N ASP A 75 6.97 6.84 9.99
CA ASP A 75 8.30 6.20 10.02
C ASP A 75 8.77 5.80 8.62
N ALA A 76 7.85 5.73 7.65
CA ALA A 76 8.15 5.33 6.29
C ALA A 76 8.62 6.51 5.44
N GLU A 77 9.77 6.35 4.81
CA GLU A 77 10.21 7.21 3.73
C GLU A 77 9.22 7.18 2.54
N GLU A 78 9.20 8.25 1.75
CA GLU A 78 8.19 8.47 0.69
C GLU A 78 8.06 7.29 -0.29
N VAL A 79 9.18 6.67 -0.70
CA VAL A 79 9.16 5.56 -1.66
C VAL A 79 8.51 4.31 -1.07
N LEU A 80 8.84 3.97 0.18
CA LEU A 80 8.24 2.83 0.88
C LEU A 80 6.76 3.12 1.17
N ALA A 81 6.46 4.33 1.64
CA ALA A 81 5.09 4.74 1.94
C ALA A 81 4.19 4.64 0.70
N ARG A 82 4.68 5.12 -0.45
CA ARG A 82 3.97 5.01 -1.74
C ARG A 82 3.78 3.56 -2.15
N SER A 83 4.79 2.71 -1.99
CA SER A 83 4.68 1.28 -2.32
C SER A 83 3.61 0.60 -1.45
N ILE A 84 3.60 0.85 -0.14
CA ILE A 84 2.57 0.32 0.76
C ILE A 84 1.18 0.83 0.38
N ALA A 85 1.04 2.13 0.09
CA ALA A 85 -0.25 2.72 -0.28
C ALA A 85 -0.84 2.09 -1.56
N ILE A 86 0.00 1.87 -2.58
CA ILE A 86 -0.40 1.23 -3.84
C ILE A 86 -0.83 -0.22 -3.58
N THR A 87 0.01 -1.01 -2.90
CA THR A 87 -0.26 -2.43 -2.67
C THR A 87 -1.47 -2.64 -1.77
N ALA A 88 -1.63 -1.84 -0.72
CA ALA A 88 -2.82 -1.85 0.13
C ALA A 88 -4.09 -1.52 -0.67
N ASN A 89 -4.05 -0.49 -1.53
CA ASN A 89 -5.21 -0.18 -2.35
C ASN A 89 -5.55 -1.30 -3.34
N ASN A 90 -4.54 -1.94 -3.95
CA ASN A 90 -4.74 -3.07 -4.85
C ASN A 90 -5.38 -4.26 -4.13
N LEU A 91 -4.91 -4.62 -2.94
CA LEU A 91 -5.52 -5.65 -2.12
C LEU A 91 -6.96 -5.30 -1.76
N ALA A 92 -7.22 -4.07 -1.32
CA ALA A 92 -8.58 -3.63 -1.01
C ALA A 92 -9.51 -3.73 -2.23
N CYS A 93 -9.06 -3.35 -3.43
CA CYS A 93 -9.81 -3.54 -4.67
C CYS A 93 -10.07 -5.02 -4.97
N GLN A 94 -9.08 -5.89 -4.82
CA GLN A 94 -9.28 -7.30 -5.16
C GLN A 94 -10.20 -8.04 -4.18
N TYR A 95 -10.10 -7.75 -2.87
CA TYR A 95 -11.10 -8.22 -1.92
C TYR A 95 -12.49 -7.63 -2.26
N GLU A 96 -12.55 -6.38 -2.74
CA GLU A 96 -13.78 -5.73 -3.17
C GLU A 96 -14.42 -6.38 -4.43
N GLU A 97 -13.61 -6.99 -5.29
CA GLU A 97 -14.03 -7.64 -6.54
C GLU A 97 -14.50 -9.10 -6.37
N LEU A 98 -14.28 -9.71 -5.19
CA LEU A 98 -14.83 -11.03 -4.88
C LEU A 98 -16.36 -11.02 -5.01
N SER A 99 -16.91 -12.01 -5.74
CA SER A 99 -18.35 -12.12 -6.01
C SER A 99 -19.18 -12.26 -4.74
N GLU A 100 -18.65 -13.01 -3.78
CA GLU A 100 -19.16 -13.13 -2.41
C GLU A 100 -18.01 -12.85 -1.46
N ARG A 101 -18.31 -12.21 -0.32
CA ARG A 101 -17.32 -11.91 0.72
C ARG A 101 -17.80 -12.42 2.05
N THR A 102 -16.95 -13.17 2.73
CA THR A 102 -17.11 -13.45 4.17
C THR A 102 -16.89 -12.17 4.98
N ASP A 103 -17.30 -12.17 6.24
CA ASP A 103 -17.05 -11.05 7.15
C ASP A 103 -15.55 -10.79 7.34
N GLU A 104 -14.73 -11.85 7.36
CA GLU A 104 -13.27 -11.74 7.39
C GLU A 104 -12.74 -11.03 6.14
N GLN A 105 -13.23 -11.38 4.95
CA GLN A 105 -12.81 -10.74 3.69
C GLN A 105 -13.27 -9.27 3.63
N LYS A 106 -14.46 -8.95 4.16
CA LYS A 106 -14.89 -7.55 4.34
C LYS A 106 -13.96 -6.80 5.30
N ALA A 107 -13.57 -7.42 6.41
CA ALA A 107 -12.64 -6.84 7.37
C ALA A 107 -11.28 -6.55 6.73
N ARG A 108 -10.71 -7.51 5.97
CA ARG A 108 -9.46 -7.33 5.21
C ARG A 108 -9.57 -6.23 4.17
N MET A 109 -10.67 -6.16 3.41
CA MET A 109 -10.92 -5.07 2.46
C MET A 109 -10.85 -3.70 3.14
N LEU A 110 -11.48 -3.55 4.31
CA LEU A 110 -11.48 -2.29 5.06
C LEU A 110 -10.12 -2.00 5.71
N GLU A 111 -9.44 -3.02 6.24
CA GLU A 111 -8.08 -2.93 6.79
C GLU A 111 -7.13 -2.32 5.75
N PHE A 112 -7.08 -2.90 4.54
CA PHE A 112 -6.20 -2.41 3.49
C PHE A 112 -6.64 -1.07 2.91
N ALA A 113 -7.94 -0.78 2.86
CA ALA A 113 -8.41 0.55 2.44
C ALA A 113 -7.98 1.65 3.41
N ARG A 114 -8.01 1.38 4.72
CA ARG A 114 -7.51 2.31 5.76
C ARG A 114 -6.00 2.46 5.68
N LEU A 115 -5.27 1.34 5.55
CA LEU A 115 -3.83 1.35 5.38
C LEU A 115 -3.41 2.17 4.15
N ALA A 116 -4.09 2.00 3.02
CA ALA A 116 -3.82 2.78 1.82
C ALA A 116 -4.02 4.29 2.05
N LEU A 117 -5.13 4.68 2.69
CA LEU A 117 -5.42 6.07 3.03
C LEU A 117 -4.34 6.67 3.94
N ASP A 118 -3.96 5.95 4.99
CA ASP A 118 -2.96 6.42 5.95
C ASP A 118 -1.59 6.65 5.31
N TYR A 119 -1.19 5.78 4.38
CA TYR A 119 0.06 5.93 3.66
C TYR A 119 -0.02 6.93 2.49
N TRP A 120 -1.19 7.15 1.88
CA TRP A 120 -1.37 8.23 0.90
C TRP A 120 -1.25 9.63 1.52
N LYS A 121 -1.61 9.79 2.81
CA LYS A 121 -1.36 11.04 3.55
C LYS A 121 0.13 11.39 3.69
N ILE A 122 1.00 10.38 3.58
CA ILE A 122 2.45 10.54 3.67
C ILE A 122 3.09 10.70 2.29
N ALA A 123 2.70 9.84 1.35
CA ALA A 123 3.40 9.71 0.07
C ALA A 123 2.68 10.36 -1.13
N GLY A 124 1.41 10.74 -0.93
CA GLY A 124 0.55 11.32 -1.94
C GLY A 124 0.43 12.83 -1.82
N GLY A 125 -0.23 13.44 -2.79
CA GLY A 125 -0.82 14.76 -2.64
C GLY A 125 -2.30 14.65 -2.28
N TRP A 126 -2.95 15.80 -2.21
CA TRP A 126 -4.37 15.90 -1.84
C TRP A 126 -5.28 15.05 -2.73
N MET A 127 -4.96 14.88 -4.03
CA MET A 127 -5.76 14.05 -4.95
C MET A 127 -5.72 12.56 -4.58
N GLN A 128 -4.57 12.04 -4.13
CA GLN A 128 -4.46 10.65 -3.71
C GLN A 128 -5.19 10.43 -2.39
N GLU A 129 -5.09 11.37 -1.46
CA GLU A 129 -5.80 11.31 -0.18
C GLU A 129 -7.32 11.35 -0.38
N GLU A 130 -7.82 12.33 -1.13
CA GLU A 130 -9.24 12.46 -1.47
C GLU A 130 -9.80 11.17 -2.09
N ARG A 131 -9.11 10.63 -3.10
CA ARG A 131 -9.54 9.41 -3.79
C ARG A 131 -9.53 8.20 -2.85
N ALA A 132 -8.60 8.15 -1.91
CA ALA A 132 -8.54 7.11 -0.90
C ALA A 132 -9.70 7.23 0.12
N GLU A 133 -10.04 8.45 0.55
CA GLU A 133 -11.22 8.73 1.39
C GLU A 133 -12.52 8.29 0.66
N TYR A 134 -12.68 8.65 -0.61
CA TYR A 134 -13.81 8.20 -1.45
C TYR A 134 -13.89 6.67 -1.54
N ARG A 135 -12.77 6.01 -1.89
CA ARG A 135 -12.74 4.54 -2.04
C ARG A 135 -13.04 3.83 -0.72
N LEU A 136 -12.55 4.35 0.41
CA LEU A 136 -12.86 3.80 1.72
C LEU A 136 -14.35 3.97 2.05
N ALA A 137 -14.97 5.12 1.75
CA ALA A 137 -16.41 5.33 1.92
C ALA A 137 -17.24 4.30 1.13
N MET A 138 -16.89 4.06 -0.14
CA MET A 138 -17.58 3.08 -0.99
C MET A 138 -17.44 1.64 -0.46
N ARG A 139 -16.26 1.27 0.05
CA ARG A 139 -16.01 -0.05 0.65
C ARG A 139 -16.75 -0.22 1.97
N LEU A 140 -16.88 0.83 2.78
CA LEU A 140 -17.67 0.82 4.01
C LEU A 140 -19.16 0.59 3.73
N LEU A 141 -19.71 1.14 2.65
CA LEU A 141 -21.08 0.82 2.22
C LEU A 141 -21.23 -0.66 1.86
N LYS A 142 -20.25 -1.24 1.14
CA LYS A 142 -20.22 -2.68 0.79
C LYS A 142 -20.01 -3.60 2.01
N ALA A 143 -19.53 -3.05 3.12
CA ALA A 143 -19.35 -3.72 4.39
C ALA A 143 -20.44 -3.34 5.42
N ASP A 144 -21.58 -2.81 4.96
CA ASP A 144 -22.76 -2.53 5.79
C ASP A 144 -22.50 -1.49 6.92
N ALA A 145 -21.54 -0.58 6.71
CA ALA A 145 -21.14 0.46 7.67
C ALA A 145 -21.44 1.90 7.17
N PRO A 146 -22.71 2.28 6.93
CA PRO A 146 -23.06 3.55 6.29
C PRO A 146 -22.73 4.80 7.11
N LYS A 147 -22.70 4.70 8.44
CA LYS A 147 -22.34 5.82 9.32
C LYS A 147 -20.87 6.20 9.16
N GLU A 148 -19.98 5.21 9.13
CA GLU A 148 -18.55 5.44 8.88
C GLU A 148 -18.32 5.88 7.43
N ALA A 149 -19.03 5.29 6.47
CA ALA A 149 -18.96 5.70 5.07
C ALA A 149 -19.23 7.21 4.89
N LYS A 150 -20.25 7.72 5.58
CA LYS A 150 -20.59 9.15 5.56
C LYS A 150 -19.43 10.03 6.02
N VAL A 151 -18.74 9.66 7.11
CA VAL A 151 -17.60 10.43 7.64
C VAL A 151 -16.49 10.55 6.60
N HIS A 152 -16.15 9.45 5.92
CA HIS A 152 -15.12 9.44 4.89
C HIS A 152 -15.55 10.20 3.62
N ALA A 153 -16.82 10.13 3.24
CA ALA A 153 -17.36 10.94 2.14
C ALA A 153 -17.31 12.46 2.44
N GLU A 154 -17.65 12.88 3.66
CA GLU A 154 -17.54 14.28 4.09
C GLU A 154 -16.09 14.77 4.10
N ARG A 155 -15.12 13.90 4.45
CA ARG A 155 -13.69 14.22 4.36
C ARG A 155 -13.21 14.40 2.92
N CYS A 156 -13.61 13.49 2.03
CA CYS A 156 -13.36 13.58 0.59
C CYS A 156 -13.88 14.92 0.04
N GLU A 157 -15.14 15.29 0.33
CA GLU A 157 -15.72 16.58 -0.06
C GLU A 157 -14.93 17.76 0.51
N ALA A 158 -14.56 17.71 1.79
CA ALA A 158 -13.78 18.76 2.43
C ALA A 158 -12.41 18.97 1.77
N ILE A 159 -11.72 17.90 1.37
CA ILE A 159 -10.44 17.99 0.65
C ILE A 159 -10.65 18.64 -0.72
N CYS A 160 -11.68 18.24 -1.48
CA CYS A 160 -12.03 18.87 -2.76
C CYS A 160 -12.27 20.37 -2.61
N LEU A 161 -13.10 20.77 -1.64
CA LEU A 161 -13.44 22.18 -1.40
C LEU A 161 -12.21 23.03 -1.04
N GLN A 162 -11.29 22.48 -0.23
CA GLN A 162 -10.06 23.17 0.15
C GLN A 162 -9.10 23.37 -1.05
N ASN A 163 -9.16 22.51 -2.05
CA ASN A 163 -8.25 22.53 -3.21
C ASN A 163 -8.88 23.12 -4.48
N GLY A 164 -10.00 23.86 -4.36
CA GLY A 164 -10.60 24.59 -5.48
C GLY A 164 -11.69 23.84 -6.24
N GLY A 165 -12.20 22.73 -5.70
CA GLY A 165 -13.42 22.06 -6.16
C GLY A 165 -13.30 21.24 -7.45
N ASP A 166 -12.14 21.24 -8.11
CA ASP A 166 -11.94 20.49 -9.36
C ASP A 166 -11.01 19.29 -9.13
N ALA A 167 -11.61 18.15 -8.78
CA ALA A 167 -10.93 16.86 -8.67
C ALA A 167 -10.99 16.06 -10.00
N PHE A 168 -11.34 16.72 -11.11
CA PHE A 168 -11.54 16.12 -12.44
C PHE A 168 -10.65 16.74 -13.53
#